data_AF-A0A349H535-F1
#
_entry.id   AF-A0A349H535-F1
#
_cell.length_a   1.000
_cell.length_b   1.000
_cell.length_c   1.000
_cell.angle_alpha   90.00
_cell.angle_beta   90.00
_cell.angle_gamma   90.00
#
_symmetry.space_group_name_H-M   'P 1'
#
loop_
_entity.id
_entity.type
_entity.pdbx_description
1 polymer ?
#
loop_
_entity_poly.entity_id
_entity_poly.type
_entity_poly.pdbx_seq_one_letter_code
_entity_poly.pdbx_strand_id
1 'polypeptide(L)'
;AMIKSLSKEQLKGIFTGKITQWKEVGGPDLRIVVVFPTKMTGTNKLWQEKIMDGEAWISTNRQEVGDAPELRKKIAGTAGAVGAGPLAAQDEASLHSPETPEVGRPVTALTKGAPSANVQKLFDFIAGEGQKHTVR
;
A
#
# COMPACT_ATOMS: atom_id res chain seq x y z
N ALA A 1 -6.08 19.12 -10.14
CA ALA A 1 -6.67 17.91 -10.73
C ALA A 1 -6.40 16.72 -9.82
N MET A 2 -7.33 15.77 -9.73
CA MET A 2 -7.15 14.53 -8.97
C MET A 2 -6.44 13.50 -9.86
N ILE A 3 -5.38 12.87 -9.35
CA ILE A 3 -4.59 11.88 -10.11
C ILE A 3 -5.37 10.57 -10.15
N LYS A 4 -5.74 10.08 -11.32
CA LYS A 4 -6.55 8.85 -11.45
C LYS A 4 -5.72 7.58 -11.37
N SER A 5 -4.51 7.59 -11.91
CA SER A 5 -3.61 6.44 -11.96
C SER A 5 -2.16 6.87 -11.83
N LEU A 6 -1.31 5.97 -11.34
CA LEU A 6 0.14 6.13 -11.28
C LEU A 6 0.83 4.88 -11.81
N SER A 7 1.83 5.06 -12.68
CA SER A 7 2.66 3.95 -13.16
C SER A 7 3.64 3.49 -12.08
N LYS A 8 4.22 2.29 -12.26
CA LYS A 8 5.28 1.79 -11.38
C LYS A 8 6.46 2.76 -11.28
N GLU A 9 6.87 3.33 -12.41
CA GLU A 9 8.00 4.27 -12.50
C GLU A 9 7.71 5.57 -11.74
N GLN A 10 6.48 6.07 -11.83
CA GLN A 10 6.05 7.24 -11.06
C GLN A 10 6.03 6.96 -9.57
N LEU A 11 5.45 5.82 -9.15
CA LEU A 11 5.44 5.41 -7.74
C LEU A 11 6.87 5.24 -7.20
N LYS A 12 7.73 4.56 -7.96
CA LYS A 12 9.15 4.43 -7.64
C LYS A 12 9.81 5.80 -7.49
N GLY A 13 9.60 6.70 -8.43
CA GLY A 13 10.14 8.06 -8.38
C GLY A 13 9.69 8.82 -7.13
N ILE A 14 8.40 8.71 -6.77
CA ILE A 14 7.81 9.32 -5.59
C ILE A 14 8.45 8.78 -4.30
N PHE A 15 8.47 7.45 -4.13
CA PHE A 15 8.88 6.82 -2.87
C PHE A 15 10.40 6.76 -2.68
N THR A 16 11.19 6.92 -3.75
CA THR A 16 12.66 7.10 -3.69
C THR A 16 13.06 8.58 -3.60
N GLY A 17 12.12 9.51 -3.81
CA GLY A 17 12.35 10.95 -3.77
C GLY A 17 12.94 11.57 -5.04
N LYS A 18 12.98 10.82 -6.14
CA LYS A 18 13.34 11.34 -7.47
C LYS A 18 12.26 12.29 -8.00
N ILE A 19 10.99 12.04 -7.66
CA ILE A 19 9.84 12.92 -7.92
C ILE A 19 9.48 13.58 -6.60
N THR A 20 9.42 14.91 -6.58
CA THR A 20 9.25 15.68 -5.33
C THR A 20 8.01 16.57 -5.33
N GLN A 21 7.37 16.74 -6.48
CA GLN A 21 6.19 17.59 -6.68
C GLN A 21 5.10 16.83 -7.43
N TRP A 22 3.85 16.96 -7.00
CA TRP A 22 2.72 16.28 -7.63
C TRP A 22 2.47 16.68 -9.08
N LYS A 23 2.82 17.92 -9.47
CA LYS A 23 2.71 18.39 -10.85
C LYS A 23 3.57 17.61 -11.85
N GLU A 24 4.65 16.99 -11.39
CA GLU A 24 5.53 16.14 -12.23
C GLU A 24 4.80 14.88 -12.73
N VAL A 25 3.70 14.51 -12.09
CA VAL A 25 2.84 13.37 -12.44
C VAL A 25 1.41 13.80 -12.78
N GLY A 26 1.20 15.08 -13.12
CA GLY A 26 -0.11 15.61 -13.52
C GLY A 26 -1.06 15.97 -12.36
N GLY A 27 -0.54 16.01 -11.13
CA GLY A 27 -1.27 16.43 -9.95
C GLY A 27 -1.26 17.94 -9.68
N PRO A 28 -1.73 18.37 -8.50
CA PRO A 28 -1.68 19.78 -8.07
C PRO A 28 -0.24 20.28 -7.89
N ASP A 29 -0.03 21.60 -7.83
CA ASP A 29 1.26 22.20 -7.50
C ASP A 29 1.51 22.12 -5.98
N LEU A 30 1.80 20.91 -5.51
CA LEU A 30 2.07 20.59 -4.11
C LEU A 30 3.33 19.72 -4.00
N ARG A 31 4.12 20.00 -2.97
CA ARG A 31 5.27 19.16 -2.61
C ARG A 31 4.78 17.83 -2.07
N ILE A 32 5.45 16.76 -2.48
CA ILE A 32 5.16 15.41 -2.02
C ILE A 32 5.75 15.20 -0.64
N VAL A 33 4.93 14.69 0.28
CA VAL A 33 5.36 14.28 1.62
C VAL A 33 5.12 12.79 1.77
N VAL A 34 6.18 12.00 1.86
CA VAL A 34 6.04 10.55 2.05
C VAL A 34 5.78 10.26 3.53
N VAL A 35 4.67 9.59 3.84
CA VAL A 35 4.35 9.09 5.17
C VAL A 35 4.71 7.60 5.24
N PHE A 36 5.62 7.25 6.14
CA PHE A 36 6.21 5.93 6.26
C PHE A 36 5.78 5.24 7.57
N PRO A 37 5.02 4.14 7.49
CA PRO A 37 4.57 3.39 8.66
C PRO A 37 5.65 2.42 9.16
N THR A 38 6.33 2.75 10.24
CA THR A 38 7.50 2.02 10.76
C THR A 38 7.20 0.60 11.22
N LYS A 39 5.98 0.31 11.70
CA LYS A 39 5.59 -1.04 12.13
C LYS A 39 5.06 -1.91 10.99
N MET A 40 4.77 -1.36 9.81
CA MET A 40 4.24 -2.11 8.66
C MET A 40 5.36 -2.71 7.81
N THR A 41 6.30 -3.40 8.44
CA THR A 41 7.56 -3.88 7.83
C THR A 41 7.34 -4.77 6.62
N GLY A 42 6.33 -5.65 6.65
CA GLY A 42 5.99 -6.52 5.52
C GLY A 42 5.49 -5.74 4.30
N THR A 43 4.64 -4.73 4.50
CA THR A 43 4.18 -3.84 3.42
C THR A 43 5.32 -3.01 2.87
N ASN A 44 6.15 -2.43 3.75
CA ASN A 44 7.29 -1.61 3.33
C ASN A 44 8.29 -2.41 2.49
N LYS A 45 8.62 -3.63 2.93
CA LYS A 45 9.52 -4.53 2.18
C LYS A 45 8.91 -4.93 0.84
N LEU A 46 7.64 -5.34 0.83
CA LEU A 46 6.94 -5.71 -0.41
C LEU A 46 6.91 -4.55 -1.41
N TRP A 47 6.57 -3.35 -0.95
CA TRP A 47 6.54 -2.15 -1.77
C TRP A 47 7.93 -1.81 -2.32
N GLN A 48 8.96 -1.89 -1.47
CA GLN A 48 10.34 -1.68 -1.87
C GLN A 48 10.76 -2.66 -2.98
N GLU A 49 10.46 -3.95 -2.82
CA GLU A 49 10.83 -4.97 -3.80
C GLU A 49 10.03 -4.88 -5.10
N LYS A 50 8.71 -4.67 -5.02
CA LYS A 50 7.81 -4.78 -6.18
C LYS A 50 7.65 -3.48 -6.96
N ILE A 51 7.64 -2.34 -6.26
CA ILE A 51 7.46 -1.03 -6.86
C ILE A 51 8.80 -0.32 -7.05
N MET A 52 9.68 -0.37 -6.05
CA MET A 52 10.92 0.42 -6.06
C MET A 52 12.14 -0.33 -6.60
N ASP A 53 11.99 -1.58 -7.05
CA ASP A 53 13.07 -2.45 -7.52
C ASP A 53 14.23 -2.60 -6.50
N GLY A 54 13.90 -2.61 -5.21
CA GLY A 54 14.87 -2.72 -4.12
C GLY A 54 15.57 -1.41 -3.75
N GLU A 55 15.28 -0.29 -4.43
CA GLU A 55 15.86 1.01 -4.07
C GLU A 55 15.45 1.46 -2.66
N ALA A 56 16.27 2.31 -2.04
CA ALA A 56 15.99 2.82 -0.70
C ALA A 56 14.78 3.78 -0.70
N TRP A 57 14.00 3.74 0.38
CA TRP A 57 12.99 4.75 0.65
C TRP A 57 13.64 6.12 0.79
N ILE A 58 12.94 7.15 0.33
CA ILE A 58 13.32 8.54 0.54
C ILE A 58 13.64 8.77 2.02
N SER A 59 14.80 9.37 2.29
CA SER A 59 15.24 9.70 3.65
C SER A 59 14.92 11.13 4.05
N THR A 60 14.73 12.01 3.06
CA THR A 60 14.41 13.44 3.24
C THR A 60 12.92 13.67 3.07
N ASN A 61 12.37 14.69 3.73
CA ASN A 61 10.94 15.06 3.59
C ASN A 61 9.95 13.91 3.83
N ARG A 62 10.36 12.92 4.64
CA ARG A 62 9.56 11.78 5.08
C ARG A 62 9.03 12.04 6.49
N GLN A 63 7.81 11.62 6.74
CA GLN A 63 7.20 11.62 8.06
C GLN A 63 6.96 10.18 8.50
N GLU A 64 7.31 9.85 9.74
CA GLU A 64 7.16 8.49 10.25
C GLU A 64 5.92 8.40 11.14
N VAL A 65 5.23 7.27 11.02
CA VAL A 65 4.06 6.89 11.83
C VAL A 65 4.20 5.44 12.25
N GLY A 66 3.45 4.98 13.23
CA GLY A 66 3.51 3.60 13.72
C GLY A 66 2.77 2.63 12.80
N ASP A 67 1.46 2.79 12.65
CA ASP A 67 0.57 1.79 12.07
C ASP A 67 -0.40 2.35 11.01
N ALA A 68 -1.30 1.49 10.51
CA ALA A 68 -2.25 1.86 9.46
C ALA A 68 -3.25 2.97 9.88
N PRO A 69 -3.88 2.93 11.08
CA PRO A 69 -4.66 4.06 11.57
C PRO A 69 -3.91 5.40 11.59
N GLU A 70 -2.68 5.41 12.10
CA GLU A 70 -1.86 6.63 12.13
C GLU A 70 -1.46 7.09 10.73
N LEU A 71 -1.12 6.17 9.83
CA LEU A 71 -0.86 6.44 8.42
C LEU A 71 -2.02 7.18 7.76
N ARG A 72 -3.24 6.66 7.90
CA ARG A 72 -4.44 7.28 7.33
C ARG A 72 -4.70 8.66 7.87
N LYS A 73 -4.69 8.79 9.20
CA LYS A 73 -4.89 10.07 9.89
C LYS A 73 -3.86 11.10 9.41
N LYS A 74 -2.61 10.69 9.25
CA LYS A 74 -1.53 11.57 8.84
C LYS A 74 -1.67 12.02 7.39
N ILE A 75 -2.02 11.12 6.46
CA ILE A 75 -2.27 11.45 5.06
C ILE A 75 -3.46 12.42 4.94
N ALA A 76 -4.59 12.11 5.60
CA ALA A 76 -5.78 12.96 5.57
C ALA A 76 -5.54 14.38 6.11
N GLY A 77 -4.65 14.53 7.10
CA GLY A 77 -4.32 15.82 7.72
C GLY A 77 -3.16 16.58 7.07
N THR A 78 -2.50 16.05 6.04
CA THR A 78 -1.27 16.64 5.48
C THR A 78 -1.40 16.84 3.97
N ALA A 79 -1.46 18.10 3.53
CA ALA A 79 -1.52 18.42 2.10
C ALA A 79 -0.32 17.83 1.34
N GLY A 80 -0.59 17.16 0.23
CA GLY A 80 0.43 16.51 -0.60
C GLY A 80 1.03 15.22 -0.02
N ALA A 81 0.48 14.70 1.08
CA ALA A 81 0.97 13.45 1.66
C ALA A 81 0.57 12.20 0.86
N VAL A 82 1.44 11.20 0.88
CA VAL A 82 1.22 9.87 0.30
C VAL A 82 1.88 8.80 1.15
N GLY A 83 1.28 7.63 1.24
CA GLY A 83 1.86 6.47 1.90
C GLY A 83 1.42 5.17 1.23
N ALA A 84 2.19 4.10 1.46
CA ALA A 84 1.86 2.77 0.99
C ALA A 84 1.18 1.98 2.12
N GLY A 85 0.02 1.36 1.82
CA GLY A 85 -0.76 0.60 2.79
C GLY A 85 -1.75 -0.35 2.12
N PRO A 86 -2.34 -1.31 2.87
CA PRO A 86 -3.35 -2.21 2.35
C PRO A 86 -4.58 -1.48 1.82
N LEU A 87 -5.06 -1.85 0.63
CA LEU A 87 -6.29 -1.34 0.04
C LEU A 87 -7.50 -1.52 0.97
N ALA A 88 -7.61 -2.69 1.63
CA ALA A 88 -8.68 -3.00 2.57
C ALA A 88 -8.72 -2.09 3.81
N ALA A 89 -7.65 -1.33 4.07
CA ALA A 89 -7.60 -0.39 5.18
C ALA A 89 -8.09 1.01 4.76
N GLN A 90 -8.42 1.25 3.50
CA GLN A 90 -8.83 2.55 2.99
C GLN A 90 -10.24 2.92 3.47
N ASP A 91 -10.40 4.21 3.74
CA ASP A 91 -11.69 4.87 3.91
C ASP A 91 -11.81 5.88 2.76
N GLU A 92 -12.60 5.54 1.74
CA GLU A 92 -12.73 6.35 0.53
C GLU A 92 -13.29 7.75 0.80
N ALA A 93 -13.96 7.96 1.95
CA ALA A 93 -14.47 9.27 2.31
C ALA A 93 -13.35 10.26 2.66
N SER A 94 -12.20 9.77 3.12
CA SER A 94 -11.11 10.61 3.63
C SER A 94 -9.79 10.50 2.86
N LEU A 95 -9.64 9.47 2.01
CA LEU A 95 -8.40 9.20 1.28
C LEU A 95 -8.68 8.87 -0.19
N HIS A 96 -7.92 9.51 -1.07
CA HIS A 96 -7.89 9.17 -2.48
C HIS A 96 -6.76 8.18 -2.77
N SER A 97 -7.10 7.04 -3.36
CA SER A 97 -6.12 6.08 -3.88
C SER A 97 -6.20 6.05 -5.40
N PRO A 98 -5.15 6.48 -6.13
CA PRO A 98 -5.11 6.29 -7.56
C PRO A 98 -5.05 4.79 -7.90
N GLU A 99 -5.46 4.44 -9.11
CA GLU A 99 -5.14 3.14 -9.69
C GLU A 99 -3.62 2.96 -9.72
N THR A 100 -3.15 1.79 -9.31
CA THR A 100 -1.71 1.44 -9.27
C THR A 100 -1.52 0.02 -9.80
N PRO A 101 -0.30 -0.36 -10.23
CA PRO A 101 0.00 -1.75 -10.55
C PRO A 101 -0.34 -2.66 -9.37
N GLU A 102 -0.89 -3.84 -9.65
CA GLU A 102 -1.23 -4.81 -8.59
C GLU A 102 0.04 -5.23 -7.83
N VAL A 103 0.02 -5.06 -6.51
CA VAL A 103 1.11 -5.48 -5.62
C VAL A 103 0.54 -6.50 -4.63
N GLY A 104 0.63 -7.77 -5.00
CA GLY A 104 0.18 -8.89 -4.19
C GLY A 104 1.32 -9.80 -3.73
N ARG A 105 1.07 -10.57 -2.66
CA ARG A 105 1.86 -11.76 -2.31
C ARG A 105 0.92 -12.91 -1.96
N PRO A 106 1.30 -14.17 -2.24
CA PRO A 106 0.52 -15.30 -1.80
C PRO A 106 0.43 -15.31 -0.27
N VAL A 107 -0.77 -15.56 0.24
CA VAL A 107 -1.01 -15.87 1.65
C VAL A 107 -1.07 -17.38 1.78
N THR A 108 -0.18 -17.95 2.58
CA THR A 108 -0.11 -19.40 2.80
C THR A 108 -0.65 -19.74 4.18
N ALA A 109 -1.66 -20.61 4.24
CA ALA A 109 -2.13 -21.20 5.48
C ALA A 109 -1.36 -22.50 5.77
N LEU A 110 -0.94 -22.70 7.03
CA LEU A 110 -0.14 -23.85 7.45
C LEU A 110 -0.77 -24.51 8.68
N THR A 111 -0.79 -25.84 8.70
CA THR A 111 -1.19 -26.66 9.86
C THR A 111 -0.08 -27.62 10.27
N LYS A 112 0.01 -27.92 11.56
CA LYS A 112 0.87 -29.00 12.06
C LYS A 112 0.15 -30.33 11.84
N GLY A 113 0.56 -31.08 10.82
CA GLY A 113 -0.13 -32.32 10.43
C GLY A 113 -1.48 -32.05 9.76
N ALA A 114 -2.33 -33.07 9.72
CA ALA A 114 -3.65 -32.97 9.08
C ALA A 114 -4.52 -31.91 9.79
N PRO A 115 -5.22 -31.03 9.03
CA PRO A 115 -6.15 -30.07 9.61
C PRO A 115 -7.31 -30.78 10.30
N SER A 116 -7.85 -30.17 11.35
CA SER A 116 -9.14 -30.62 11.90
C SER A 116 -10.26 -30.43 10.88
N ALA A 117 -11.39 -31.12 11.05
CA ALA A 117 -12.53 -31.01 10.14
C ALA A 117 -13.00 -29.55 9.94
N ASN A 118 -12.95 -28.72 11.00
CA ASN A 118 -13.35 -27.31 10.91
C ASN A 118 -12.32 -26.47 10.15
N VAL A 119 -11.03 -26.76 10.30
CA VAL A 119 -9.97 -26.08 9.54
C VAL A 119 -10.03 -26.48 8.06
N GLN A 120 -10.26 -27.76 7.77
CA GLN A 120 -10.45 -28.23 6.39
C GLN A 120 -11.64 -27.53 5.72
N LYS A 121 -12.79 -27.43 6.39
CA LYS A 121 -13.95 -26.68 5.88
C LYS A 121 -13.63 -25.22 5.57
N LEU A 122 -12.82 -24.57 6.40
CA LEU A 122 -12.37 -23.20 6.15
C LEU A 122 -11.48 -23.13 4.90
N PHE A 123 -10.54 -24.07 4.73
CA PHE A 123 -9.69 -24.12 3.54
C PHE A 123 -10.49 -24.38 2.27
N ASP A 124 -11.44 -25.30 2.31
CA ASP A 124 -12.34 -25.59 1.18
C ASP A 124 -13.18 -24.36 0.82
N PHE A 125 -13.69 -23.63 1.83
CA PHE A 125 -14.40 -22.37 1.61
C PHE A 125 -13.50 -21.32 0.95
N ILE A 126 -12.29 -21.09 1.48
CA ILE A 126 -11.34 -20.10 0.92
C ILE A 126 -10.97 -20.46 -0.53
N ALA A 127 -10.78 -21.75 -0.83
CA ALA A 127 -10.42 -22.23 -2.17
C ALA A 127 -11.61 -22.22 -3.15
N GLY A 128 -12.84 -22.30 -2.65
CA GLY A 128 -14.07 -22.33 -3.44
C GLY A 128 -14.86 -21.01 -3.33
N GLU A 129 -16.02 -21.08 -2.68
CA GLU A 129 -17.00 -19.99 -2.61
C GLU A 129 -16.42 -18.66 -2.10
N GLY A 130 -15.45 -18.72 -1.18
CA GLY A 130 -14.80 -17.56 -0.59
C GLY A 130 -14.09 -16.65 -1.59
N GLN A 131 -13.72 -17.15 -2.77
CA GLN A 131 -13.07 -16.35 -3.82
C GLN A 131 -13.95 -15.19 -4.30
N LYS A 132 -15.28 -15.27 -4.16
CA LYS A 132 -16.18 -14.15 -4.52
C LYS A 132 -16.02 -12.90 -3.64
N HIS A 133 -15.39 -13.05 -2.48
CA HIS A 133 -15.15 -11.98 -1.51
C HIS A 133 -13.74 -11.38 -1.59
N THR A 134 -12.86 -11.93 -2.44
CA THR A 134 -11.53 -11.37 -2.63
C THR A 134 -11.59 -10.22 -3.62
N VAL A 135 -11.07 -9.06 -3.21
CA VAL A 135 -10.77 -7.96 -4.12
C VAL A 135 -9.43 -8.29 -4.78
N ARG A 136 -9.41 -8.39 -6.11
CA ARG A 136 -8.19 -8.49 -6.91
C ARG A 136 -7.84 -7.10 -7.42
#